data_AF-A0A1X0RQ95-F1
#
_entry.id   AF-A0A1X0RQ95-F1
#
_cell.length_a   1.000
_cell.length_b   1.000
_cell.length_c   1.000
_cell.angle_alpha   90.00
_cell.angle_beta   90.00
_cell.angle_gamma   90.00
#
_symmetry.space_group_name_H-M   'P 1'
#
loop_
_entity.id
_entity.type
_entity.pdbx_description
1 polymer ?
#
loop_
_entity_poly.entity_id
_entity_poly.type
_entity_poly.pdbx_seq_one_letter_code
_entity_poly.pdbx_strand_id
1 'polypeptide(L)'
;MLCGCLGSQDACVFCNIVHNIGETRIIVETEHLVAFRDRSPSAKVHFLVIPKEHIETIKDLTREHISLLHEMTELGKRLLKEEGFNPEDETQIRYPFNNS
;
A
#
# COMPACT_ATOMS: atom_id res chain seq x y z
N MET A 1 -18.15 -23.49 4.74
CA MET A 1 -18.91 -22.24 4.69
C MET A 1 -17.91 -21.09 4.78
N LEU A 2 -17.39 -20.61 3.65
CA LEU A 2 -16.67 -19.34 3.47
C LEU A 2 -16.93 -18.98 1.99
N CYS A 3 -17.93 -18.13 1.72
CA CYS A 3 -17.79 -16.70 1.42
C CYS A 3 -17.04 -16.53 0.08
N GLY A 4 -17.71 -16.34 -1.07
CA GLY A 4 -18.47 -15.15 -1.43
C GLY A 4 -17.54 -14.18 -2.17
N CYS A 5 -17.58 -14.17 -3.52
CA CYS A 5 -16.81 -13.30 -4.44
C CYS A 5 -15.38 -13.76 -4.85
N LEU A 6 -15.25 -14.93 -5.49
CA LEU A 6 -14.01 -15.42 -6.13
C LEU A 6 -13.73 -14.82 -7.53
N GLY A 7 -14.33 -13.67 -7.87
CA GLY A 7 -14.29 -13.15 -9.25
C GLY A 7 -13.22 -12.09 -9.53
N SER A 8 -12.84 -11.28 -8.55
CA SER A 8 -12.01 -10.08 -8.76
C SER A 8 -10.60 -10.15 -8.16
N GLN A 9 -10.37 -10.97 -7.13
CA GLN A 9 -9.07 -11.02 -6.43
C GLN A 9 -7.97 -11.70 -7.25
N ASP A 10 -8.28 -12.79 -7.97
CA ASP A 10 -7.30 -13.53 -8.78
C ASP A 10 -6.73 -12.71 -9.95
N ALA A 11 -7.48 -11.73 -10.44
CA ALA A 11 -7.04 -10.82 -11.50
C ALA A 11 -6.35 -9.55 -10.97
N CYS A 12 -6.41 -9.29 -9.66
CA CYS A 12 -5.85 -8.07 -9.08
C CYS A 12 -4.33 -8.17 -8.97
N VAL A 13 -3.61 -7.27 -9.66
CA VAL A 13 -2.15 -7.21 -9.60
C VAL A 13 -1.62 -6.97 -8.19
N PHE A 14 -2.36 -6.24 -7.34
CA PHE A 14 -1.94 -5.97 -5.96
C PHE A 14 -2.14 -7.18 -5.05
N CYS A 15 -3.22 -7.95 -5.23
CA CYS A 15 -3.40 -9.23 -4.53
C CYS A 15 -2.29 -10.21 -4.90
N ASN A 16 -1.91 -10.27 -6.19
CA ASN A 16 -0.77 -11.08 -6.62
C ASN A 16 0.52 -10.69 -5.90
N ILE A 17 0.79 -9.39 -5.74
CA ILE A 17 1.96 -8.91 -4.98
C ILE A 17 1.88 -9.34 -3.51
N VAL A 18 0.72 -9.20 -2.85
CA VAL A 18 0.51 -9.65 -1.46
C VAL A 18 0.77 -11.16 -1.31
N HIS A 19 0.42 -11.95 -2.32
CA HIS A 19 0.66 -13.39 -2.36
C HIS A 19 2.04 -13.80 -2.89
N ASN A 20 2.96 -12.86 -3.08
CA ASN A 20 4.30 -13.08 -3.65
C ASN A 20 4.27 -13.75 -5.05
N ILE A 21 3.25 -13.44 -5.85
CA ILE A 21 3.11 -13.86 -7.24
C ILE A 21 3.65 -12.75 -8.14
N GLY A 22 4.76 -13.02 -8.84
CA GLY A 22 5.43 -12.10 -9.75
C GLY A 22 6.86 -11.77 -9.32
N GLU A 23 7.40 -10.64 -9.81
CA GLU A 23 8.80 -10.22 -9.57
C GLU A 23 8.94 -9.06 -8.57
N THR A 24 7.81 -8.54 -8.06
CA THR A 24 7.82 -7.41 -7.12
C THR A 24 8.50 -7.82 -5.82
N ARG A 25 9.61 -7.14 -5.50
CA ARG A 25 10.31 -7.33 -4.24
C ARG A 25 9.65 -6.52 -3.13
N ILE A 26 9.05 -7.22 -2.18
CA ILE A 26 8.55 -6.63 -0.93
C ILE A 26 9.74 -6.16 -0.09
N ILE A 27 9.69 -4.92 0.39
CA ILE A 27 10.71 -4.35 1.30
C ILE A 27 10.28 -4.42 2.75
N VAL A 28 8.98 -4.34 3.02
CA VAL A 28 8.38 -4.50 4.34
C VAL A 28 7.08 -5.26 4.21
N GLU A 29 6.88 -6.23 5.09
CA GLU A 29 5.61 -6.92 5.29
C GLU A 29 5.23 -6.81 6.77
N THR A 30 4.00 -6.41 7.05
CA THR A 30 3.40 -6.39 8.39
C THR A 30 2.24 -7.37 8.45
N GLU A 31 1.50 -7.38 9.56
CA GLU A 31 0.27 -8.17 9.66
C GLU A 31 -0.77 -7.74 8.60
N HIS A 32 -0.91 -6.43 8.35
CA HIS A 32 -1.98 -5.87 7.52
C HIS A 32 -1.50 -5.24 6.21
N LEU A 33 -0.20 -4.96 6.07
CA LEU A 33 0.34 -4.16 4.97
C LEU A 33 1.51 -4.86 4.27
N VAL A 34 1.71 -4.50 3.01
CA VAL A 34 2.98 -4.71 2.30
C VAL A 34 3.44 -3.40 1.69
N ALA A 35 4.75 -3.18 1.66
CA ALA A 35 5.37 -2.05 0.99
C ALA A 35 6.43 -2.52 0.01
N PHE A 36 6.53 -1.85 -1.14
CA PHE A 36 7.50 -2.10 -2.19
C PHE A 36 7.80 -0.81 -2.96
N ARG A 37 8.90 -0.80 -3.72
CA ARG A 37 9.26 0.34 -4.59
C ARG A 37 8.45 0.26 -5.88
N ASP A 38 7.96 1.40 -6.35
CA ASP A 38 7.32 1.47 -7.66
C ASP A 38 8.32 1.14 -8.78
N ARG A 39 7.90 0.37 -9.78
CA ARG A 39 8.66 0.07 -11.00
C ARG A 39 8.92 1.33 -11.84
N SER A 40 7.99 2.27 -11.83
CA SER A 40 8.01 3.50 -12.62
C SER A 40 7.88 4.72 -11.70
N PRO A 41 8.92 5.02 -10.90
CA PRO A 41 8.80 5.99 -9.81
C PRO A 41 8.64 7.43 -10.34
N SER A 42 7.57 8.10 -9.91
CA SER A 42 7.35 9.54 -10.16
C SER A 42 8.18 10.49 -9.30
N ALA A 43 9.04 9.97 -8.41
CA ALA A 43 9.86 10.73 -7.47
C ALA A 43 11.19 10.01 -7.19
N LYS A 44 12.16 10.72 -6.58
CA LYS A 44 13.47 10.14 -6.20
C LYS A 44 13.33 8.93 -5.28
N VAL A 45 12.36 9.00 -4.37
CA VAL A 45 11.92 7.89 -3.52
C VAL A 45 10.42 7.75 -3.71
N HIS A 46 9.96 6.57 -4.12
CA HIS A 46 8.56 6.29 -4.36
C HIS A 46 8.25 4.86 -3.88
N PHE A 47 7.51 4.79 -2.78
CA PHE A 47 7.01 3.54 -2.22
C PHE A 47 5.51 3.44 -2.47
N LEU A 48 5.05 2.23 -2.77
CA LEU A 48 3.65 1.86 -2.68
C LEU A 48 3.46 1.09 -1.39
N VAL A 49 2.59 1.58 -0.53
CA VAL A 49 2.11 0.88 0.67
C VAL A 49 0.68 0.44 0.37
N ILE A 50 0.43 -0.85 0.38
CA ILE A 50 -0.89 -1.41 0.07
C ILE A 50 -1.38 -2.29 1.23
N PRO A 51 -2.70 -2.34 1.48
CA PRO A 51 -3.28 -3.29 2.41
C PRO A 51 -3.23 -4.71 1.84
N LYS A 52 -3.14 -5.70 2.72
CA LYS A 52 -3.35 -7.11 2.38
C LYS A 52 -4.82 -7.42 2.16
N GLU A 53 -5.70 -6.69 2.84
CA GLU A 53 -7.13 -6.69 2.54
C GLU A 53 -7.38 -6.09 1.15
N HIS A 54 -8.19 -6.78 0.34
CA HIS A 54 -8.58 -6.27 -0.98
C HIS A 54 -9.68 -5.21 -0.84
N ILE A 55 -9.31 -3.95 -1.09
CA ILE A 55 -10.22 -2.81 -1.14
C ILE A 55 -10.16 -2.28 -2.58
N GLU A 56 -11.27 -2.40 -3.31
CA GLU A 56 -11.31 -2.13 -4.75
C GLU A 56 -11.05 -0.65 -5.06
N THR A 57 -11.76 0.25 -4.38
CA THR A 57 -11.62 1.69 -4.59
C THR A 57 -11.65 2.46 -3.28
N ILE A 58 -11.26 3.73 -3.31
CA ILE A 58 -11.37 4.62 -2.14
C ILE A 58 -12.82 4.80 -1.65
N LYS A 59 -13.81 4.51 -2.51
CA LYS A 59 -15.24 4.61 -2.17
C LYS A 59 -15.71 3.48 -1.26
N ASP A 60 -14.94 2.39 -1.21
CA ASP A 60 -15.24 1.22 -0.38
C ASP A 60 -14.67 1.36 1.03
N LEU A 61 -13.94 2.44 1.31
CA LEU A 61 -13.46 2.77 2.64
C LEU A 61 -14.61 3.17 3.57
N THR A 62 -14.85 2.34 4.57
CA THR A 62 -15.70 2.63 5.74
C THR A 62 -14.89 3.13 6.94
N ARG A 63 -15.60 3.47 8.04
CA ARG A 63 -14.98 3.85 9.32
C ARG A 63 -14.14 2.73 9.95
N GLU A 64 -14.36 1.48 9.56
CA GLU A 64 -13.61 0.33 10.08
C GLU A 64 -12.15 0.35 9.62
N HIS A 65 -11.87 0.97 8.46
CA HIS A 65 -10.52 1.08 7.91
C HIS A 65 -9.70 2.26 8.48
N ILE A 66 -10.21 3.04 9.43
CA ILE A 66 -9.48 4.19 9.98
C ILE A 66 -8.13 3.76 10.56
N SER A 67 -8.09 2.66 11.32
CA SER A 67 -6.85 2.12 11.88
C SER A 67 -5.88 1.66 10.78
N LEU A 68 -6.39 0.98 9.75
CA LEU A 68 -5.59 0.55 8.59
C LEU A 68 -4.93 1.74 7.88
N LEU A 69 -5.68 2.81 7.61
CA LEU A 69 -5.15 4.03 6.97
C LEU A 69 -4.09 4.73 7.84
N HIS A 70 -4.29 4.73 9.17
CA HIS A 70 -3.30 5.25 10.11
C HIS A 70 -2.00 4.42 10.06
N GLU A 71 -2.10 3.09 10.08
CA GLU A 71 -0.93 2.20 9.95
C GLU A 71 -0.20 2.39 8.61
N MET A 72 -0.94 2.56 7.51
CA MET A 72 -0.36 2.86 6.20
C MET A 72 0.46 4.15 6.22
N THR A 73 -0.08 5.19 6.85
CA THR A 73 0.58 6.49 6.98
C THR A 73 1.85 6.38 7.80
N GLU A 74 1.77 5.73 8.97
CA GLU A 74 2.94 5.54 9.85
C GLU A 74 4.03 4.70 9.20
N LEU A 75 3.66 3.66 8.45
CA LEU A 75 4.62 2.88 7.68
C LEU A 75 5.29 3.73 6.59
N GLY A 76 4.51 4.53 5.84
CA GLY A 76 5.06 5.44 4.84
C GLY A 76 6.05 6.44 5.44
N LYS A 77 5.69 7.07 6.57
CA LYS A 77 6.57 8.00 7.31
C LYS A 77 7.86 7.33 7.75
N ARG A 78 7.77 6.11 8.29
CA ARG A 78 8.95 5.33 8.71
C ARG A 78 9.90 5.08 7.54
N LEU A 79 9.37 4.62 6.41
CA LEU A 79 10.17 4.33 5.21
C LEU A 79 10.86 5.59 4.66
N LEU A 80 10.17 6.72 4.64
CA LEU A 80 10.77 7.99 4.20
C LEU A 80 11.90 8.44 5.14
N LYS A 81 11.72 8.27 6.45
CA LYS A 81 12.76 8.56 7.44
C LYS A 81 13.99 7.66 7.26
N GLU A 82 13.80 6.38 6.97
CA GLU A 82 14.88 5.44 6.68
C GLU A 82 15.68 5.83 5.42
N GLU A 83 15.03 6.45 4.44
CA GLU A 83 15.68 7.03 3.24
C GLU A 83 16.28 8.44 3.47
N GLY A 84 16.21 8.96 4.70
CA GLY A 84 16.80 10.24 5.10
C GLY A 84 15.94 11.48 4.85
N PHE A 85 14.63 11.31 4.62
CA PHE A 85 13.68 12.42 4.47
C PHE A 85 12.99 12.76 5.80
N ASN A 86 12.57 14.00 5.96
CA ASN A 86 11.72 14.41 7.08
C ASN A 86 10.23 14.18 6.72
N PRO A 87 9.53 13.20 7.32
CA PRO A 87 8.14 12.88 6.99
C PRO A 87 7.14 14.02 7.22
N GLU A 88 7.50 15.03 8.02
CA GLU A 88 6.67 16.18 8.34
C GLU A 88 6.91 17.38 7.41
N ASP A 89 7.88 17.29 6.48
CA ASP A 89 8.09 18.32 5.46
C ASP A 89 7.19 18.07 4.24
N GLU A 90 5.98 18.63 4.29
CA GLU A 90 4.98 18.52 3.22
C GLU A 90 5.42 19.17 1.89
N THR A 91 6.49 19.96 1.88
CA THR A 91 7.04 20.50 0.61
C THR A 91 7.77 19.43 -0.20
N GLN A 92 8.19 18.35 0.46
CA GLN A 92 8.99 17.27 -0.13
C GLN A 92 8.19 15.98 -0.33
N ILE A 93 7.07 15.82 0.38
CA ILE A 93 6.38 14.54 0.52
C ILE A 93 4.90 14.68 0.17
N ARG A 94 4.37 13.67 -0.54
CA ARG A 94 2.95 13.56 -0.87
C ARG A 94 2.50 12.13 -0.60
N TYR A 95 1.27 11.99 -0.10
CA TYR A 95 0.60 10.71 0.11
C TYR A 95 -0.60 10.60 -0.84
N PRO A 96 -0.37 10.45 -2.15
CA PRO A 96 -1.47 10.28 -3.08
C PRO A 96 -2.13 8.91 -2.89
N PHE A 97 -3.45 8.89 -2.83
CA PHE A 97 -4.21 7.66 -3.00
C PHE A 97 -4.37 7.39 -4.49
N ASN A 98 -3.97 6.20 -4.94
CA ASN A 98 -4.20 5.80 -6.31
C ASN A 98 -5.55 5.09 -6.39
N ASN A 99 -6.39 5.51 -7.33
CA ASN A 99 -7.69 4.90 -7.61
C ASN A 99 -7.60 4.31 -9.01
N SER A 100 -7.03 3.10 -9.10
CA SER A 100 -6.80 2.37 -10.34
C SER A 100 -8.01 1.51 -10.71
#